data_AF-A0A1C1CYS9-F1
#
_entry.id   AF-A0A1C1CYS9-F1
#
_cell.length_a   1.000
_cell.length_b   1.000
_cell.length_c   1.000
_cell.angle_alpha   90.00
_cell.angle_beta   90.00
_cell.angle_gamma   90.00
#
_symmetry.space_group_name_H-M   'P 1'
#
loop_
_entity.id
_entity.type
_entity.pdbx_description
1 polymer ?
#
loop_
_entity_poly.entity_id
_entity_poly.type
_entity_poly.pdbx_seq_one_letter_code
_entity_poly.pdbx_strand_id
1 'polypeptide(L)'
;MIDALIRIGRTSSSWHQRLRVMINMQIIFFRRLFLLSEESKQKLFNCVADMLEDTQHEVRAGAATTLSGMIRCSPLGLRERMIKQLRDRFTQTLINNPLPKKPKGQLAGLSSARTSGTNTPSPEAQRLVVVRHAAVLGLGALIQAFPYTSPPPAFIPELLVQLSSRAANDPGTVGNAVKSIIADFKKTRVDTWFEDKKIFDPETLETLAGVLWKSYFA
;
A
#
# COMPACT_ATOMS: atom_id res chain seq x y z
N MET A 1 10.08 23.80 11.89
CA MET A 1 10.66 22.44 12.01
C MET A 1 9.96 21.44 11.09
N ILE A 2 8.63 21.29 11.17
CA ILE A 2 7.85 20.35 10.34
C ILE A 2 8.07 20.58 8.84
N ASP A 3 8.01 21.84 8.37
CA ASP A 3 8.21 22.15 6.95
C ASP A 3 9.62 21.76 6.47
N ALA A 4 10.64 21.85 7.33
CA ALA A 4 11.99 21.42 6.99
C ALA A 4 12.07 19.90 6.80
N LEU A 5 11.39 19.12 7.65
CA LEU A 5 11.32 17.67 7.50
C LEU A 5 10.58 17.28 6.23
N ILE A 6 9.44 17.92 5.97
CA ILE A 6 8.64 17.67 4.77
C ILE A 6 9.45 17.97 3.51
N ARG A 7 10.17 19.10 3.50
CA ARG A 7 11.06 19.45 2.39
C ARG A 7 12.11 18.37 2.16
N ILE A 8 12.82 17.92 3.21
CA ILE A 8 13.83 16.85 3.09
C ILE A 8 13.19 15.56 2.56
N GLY A 9 12.00 15.19 3.07
CA GLY A 9 11.29 13.96 2.66
C GLY A 9 10.91 13.95 1.20
N ARG A 10 10.57 15.11 0.64
CA ARG A 10 10.14 15.27 -0.75
C ARG A 10 11.27 15.54 -1.74
N THR A 11 12.32 16.25 -1.32
CA THR A 11 13.29 16.83 -2.28
C THR A 11 14.73 16.35 -2.08
N SER A 12 15.04 15.57 -1.04
CA SER A 12 16.40 15.06 -0.86
C SER A 12 16.76 14.07 -1.97
N SER A 13 17.92 14.26 -2.60
CA SER A 13 18.47 13.30 -3.57
C SER A 13 18.88 11.97 -2.91
N SER A 14 19.38 12.02 -1.66
CA SER A 14 19.73 10.83 -0.89
C SER A 14 18.49 10.15 -0.32
N TRP A 15 18.22 8.91 -0.76
CA TRP A 15 17.11 8.10 -0.24
C TRP A 15 17.31 7.73 1.24
N HIS A 16 18.55 7.63 1.72
CA HIS A 16 18.85 7.46 3.14
C HIS A 16 18.37 8.65 3.97
N GLN A 17 18.52 9.89 3.46
CA GLN A 17 18.00 11.07 4.13
C GLN A 17 16.46 11.07 4.12
N ARG A 18 15.84 10.66 3.01
CA ARG A 18 14.37 10.48 2.93
C ARG A 18 13.86 9.44 3.94
N LEU A 19 14.54 8.29 4.07
CA LEU A 19 14.22 7.32 5.11
C LEU A 19 14.37 7.87 6.52
N ARG A 20 15.51 8.49 6.82
CA ARG A 20 15.79 9.03 8.16
C ARG A 20 14.81 10.13 8.54
N VAL A 21 14.35 10.94 7.59
CA VAL A 21 13.39 11.99 7.91
C VAL A 21 12.02 11.44 8.29
N MET A 22 11.58 10.30 7.72
CA MET A 22 10.34 9.64 8.16
C MET A 22 10.39 9.21 9.62
N ILE A 23 11.53 8.70 10.09
CA ILE A 23 11.72 8.35 11.51
C ILE A 23 11.57 9.62 12.38
N ASN A 24 12.13 10.74 11.95
CA ASN A 24 11.98 12.02 12.67
C ASN A 24 10.54 12.54 12.64
N MET A 25 9.84 12.40 11.51
CA MET A 25 8.41 12.73 11.40
C MET A 25 7.58 11.89 12.37
N GLN A 26 7.83 10.58 12.49
CA GLN A 26 7.17 9.71 13.47
C GLN A 26 7.40 10.20 14.90
N ILE A 27 8.66 10.48 15.26
CA ILE A 27 9.01 10.95 16.61
C ILE A 27 8.26 12.24 16.94
N ILE A 28 8.24 13.21 16.02
CA ILE A 28 7.55 14.48 16.24
C ILE A 28 6.03 14.29 16.27
N PHE A 29 5.49 13.50 15.35
CA PHE A 29 4.06 13.22 15.27
C PHE A 29 3.55 12.59 16.57
N PHE A 30 4.22 11.55 17.09
CA PHE A 30 3.77 10.88 18.31
C PHE A 30 4.07 11.67 19.58
N ARG A 31 5.27 12.28 19.71
CA ARG A 31 5.62 13.03 20.93
C ARG A 31 4.85 14.34 21.07
N ARG A 32 4.39 14.93 19.96
CA ARG A 32 3.68 16.22 19.97
C ARG A 32 2.27 16.11 19.43
N LEU A 33 1.69 14.91 19.36
CA LEU A 33 0.39 14.64 18.72
C LEU A 33 -0.69 15.64 19.15
N PHE A 34 -0.80 15.93 20.44
CA PHE A 34 -1.81 16.86 20.97
C PHE A 34 -1.44 18.34 20.83
N LEU A 35 -0.17 18.65 20.59
CA LEU A 35 0.35 20.02 20.41
C LEU A 35 0.43 20.45 18.95
N LEU A 36 0.45 19.50 18.01
CA LEU A 36 0.46 19.79 16.58
C LEU A 36 -0.87 20.40 16.16
N SER A 37 -0.85 21.47 15.37
CA SER A 37 -2.06 21.97 14.71
C SER A 37 -2.62 20.92 13.75
N GLU A 38 -3.93 20.93 13.50
CA GLU A 38 -4.55 20.01 12.54
C GLU A 38 -3.92 20.12 11.14
N GLU A 39 -3.56 21.34 10.71
CA GLU A 39 -2.81 21.58 9.48
C GLU A 39 -1.45 20.87 9.47
N SER A 40 -0.71 20.94 10.58
CA SER A 40 0.59 20.27 10.69
C SER A 40 0.45 18.75 10.62
N LYS A 41 -0.59 18.20 11.28
CA LYS A 41 -0.89 16.76 11.21
C LYS A 41 -1.19 16.36 9.78
N GLN A 42 -2.06 17.10 9.08
CA GLN A 42 -2.40 16.85 7.68
C GLN A 42 -1.17 16.93 6.76
N LYS A 43 -0.32 17.95 6.94
CA LYS A 43 0.93 18.10 6.18
C LYS A 43 1.86 16.91 6.36
N LEU A 44 2.00 16.38 7.58
CA LEU A 44 2.79 15.19 7.87
C LEU A 44 2.19 13.94 7.21
N PHE A 45 0.88 13.72 7.34
CA PHE A 45 0.19 12.60 6.68
C PHE A 45 0.37 12.65 5.16
N ASN A 46 0.14 13.81 4.54
CA ASN A 46 0.31 13.99 3.11
C ASN A 46 1.76 13.73 2.68
N CYS A 47 2.74 14.24 3.44
CA CYS A 47 4.14 13.99 3.14
C CYS A 47 4.48 12.49 3.15
N VAL A 48 4.09 11.75 4.19
CA VAL A 48 4.36 10.30 4.28
C VAL A 48 3.61 9.55 3.18
N ALA A 49 2.36 9.93 2.88
CA ALA A 49 1.59 9.34 1.79
C ALA A 49 2.25 9.57 0.42
N ASP A 50 2.83 10.74 0.16
CA ASP A 50 3.55 11.04 -1.08
C ASP A 50 4.84 10.21 -1.22
N MET A 51 5.48 9.88 -0.08
CA MET A 51 6.69 9.03 -0.07
C MET A 51 6.40 7.56 -0.42
N LEU A 52 5.14 7.14 -0.51
CA LEU A 52 4.77 5.84 -1.08
C LEU A 52 5.09 5.75 -2.57
N GLU A 53 5.20 6.87 -3.28
CA GLU A 53 5.55 6.94 -4.71
C GLU A 53 7.05 7.18 -4.94
N ASP A 54 7.87 7.05 -3.90
CA ASP A 54 9.33 7.22 -4.00
C ASP A 54 9.94 6.23 -5.01
N THR A 55 11.01 6.64 -5.69
CA THR A 55 11.72 5.78 -6.65
C THR A 55 12.32 4.55 -5.96
N GLN A 56 12.77 4.69 -4.71
CA GLN A 56 13.45 3.65 -3.95
C GLN A 56 12.44 2.82 -3.14
N HIS A 57 12.49 1.48 -3.28
CA HIS A 57 11.48 0.61 -2.68
C HIS A 57 11.50 0.63 -1.14
N GLU A 58 12.67 0.78 -0.52
CA GLU A 58 12.83 0.87 0.93
C GLU A 58 12.15 2.11 1.48
N VAL A 59 12.20 3.23 0.74
CA VAL A 59 11.47 4.45 1.11
C VAL A 59 9.97 4.20 1.06
N ARG A 60 9.47 3.55 -0.01
CA ARG A 60 8.05 3.19 -0.10
C ARG A 60 7.60 2.27 1.03
N ALA A 61 8.39 1.24 1.35
CA ALA A 61 8.09 0.32 2.45
C ALA A 61 8.12 1.03 3.82
N GLY A 62 9.12 1.90 4.05
CA GLY A 62 9.20 2.74 5.24
C GLY A 62 8.01 3.70 5.37
N ALA A 63 7.54 4.27 4.25
CA ALA A 63 6.36 5.13 4.21
C ALA A 63 5.09 4.36 4.57
N ALA A 64 4.90 3.14 4.05
CA ALA A 64 3.74 2.30 4.37
C ALA A 64 3.66 1.97 5.87
N THR A 65 4.78 1.52 6.46
CA THR A 65 4.88 1.25 7.90
C THR A 65 4.64 2.51 8.73
N THR A 66 5.22 3.64 8.31
CA THR A 66 5.05 4.94 8.98
C THR A 66 3.58 5.37 8.97
N LEU A 67 2.93 5.30 7.80
CA LEU A 67 1.54 5.71 7.62
C LEU A 67 0.60 4.85 8.46
N SER A 68 0.81 3.54 8.49
CA SER A 68 0.07 2.59 9.35
C SER A 68 0.18 2.96 10.83
N GLY A 69 1.39 3.25 11.32
CA GLY A 69 1.61 3.71 12.70
C GLY A 69 0.93 5.06 13.00
N MET A 70 1.03 6.02 12.09
CA MET A 70 0.38 7.33 12.24
C MET A 70 -1.14 7.18 12.35
N ILE A 71 -1.77 6.35 11.52
CA ILE A 71 -3.21 6.06 11.59
C ILE A 71 -3.54 5.39 12.92
N ARG A 72 -2.83 4.32 13.28
CA ARG A 72 -3.09 3.52 14.49
C ARG A 72 -3.04 4.36 15.77
N CYS A 73 -2.08 5.27 15.88
CA CYS A 73 -1.90 6.06 17.09
C CYS A 73 -2.64 7.42 17.06
N SER A 74 -3.31 7.77 15.96
CA SER A 74 -4.10 9.01 15.89
C SER A 74 -5.37 8.92 16.76
N PRO A 75 -5.86 10.05 17.32
CA PRO A 75 -7.16 10.10 17.98
C PRO A 75 -8.29 9.78 17.01
N LEU A 76 -9.41 9.25 17.52
CA LEU A 76 -10.49 8.69 16.69
C LEU A 76 -10.93 9.62 15.55
N GLY A 77 -11.27 10.88 15.85
CA GLY A 77 -11.72 11.83 14.84
C GLY A 77 -10.69 12.16 13.76
N LEU A 78 -9.39 12.20 14.10
CA LEU A 78 -8.33 12.36 13.08
C LEU A 78 -8.15 11.08 12.27
N ARG A 79 -8.14 9.93 12.95
CA ARG A 79 -7.96 8.61 12.34
C ARG A 79 -9.03 8.36 11.28
N GLU A 80 -10.30 8.56 11.61
CA GLU A 80 -11.42 8.34 10.69
C GLU A 80 -11.35 9.25 9.47
N ARG A 81 -11.06 10.55 9.66
CA ARG A 81 -10.87 11.48 8.54
C ARG A 81 -9.71 11.06 7.64
N MET A 82 -8.58 10.69 8.22
CA MET A 82 -7.42 10.26 7.45
C MET A 82 -7.65 8.94 6.72
N ILE A 83 -8.31 7.96 7.34
CA ILE A 83 -8.69 6.69 6.69
C ILE A 83 -9.55 6.98 5.46
N LYS A 84 -10.59 7.81 5.58
CA LYS A 84 -11.46 8.16 4.45
C LYS A 84 -10.66 8.81 3.32
N GLN A 85 -9.89 9.87 3.62
CA GLN A 85 -9.10 10.58 2.61
C GLN A 85 -8.09 9.68 1.90
N LEU A 86 -7.34 8.88 2.66
CA LEU A 86 -6.29 8.02 2.12
C LEU A 86 -6.87 6.85 1.34
N ARG A 87 -7.96 6.24 1.82
CA ARG A 87 -8.70 5.22 1.08
C ARG A 87 -9.12 5.78 -0.27
N ASP A 88 -9.82 6.92 -0.28
CA ASP A 88 -10.34 7.51 -1.51
C ASP A 88 -9.19 7.83 -2.48
N ARG A 89 -8.09 8.43 -1.98
CA ARG A 89 -6.86 8.69 -2.78
C ARG A 89 -6.31 7.42 -3.42
N PHE A 90 -6.03 6.38 -2.63
CA PHE A 90 -5.32 5.19 -3.13
C PHE A 90 -6.23 4.29 -3.98
N THR A 91 -7.51 4.18 -3.65
CA THR A 91 -8.49 3.48 -4.50
C THR A 91 -8.58 4.16 -5.88
N GLN A 92 -8.69 5.49 -5.94
CA GLN A 92 -8.70 6.22 -7.21
C GLN A 92 -7.37 6.09 -7.97
N THR A 93 -6.25 6.13 -7.27
CA THR A 93 -4.92 5.91 -7.89
C THR A 93 -4.84 4.53 -8.53
N LEU A 94 -5.38 3.50 -7.87
CA LEU A 94 -5.42 2.13 -8.38
C LEU A 94 -6.38 1.97 -9.57
N ILE A 95 -7.48 2.71 -9.61
CA ILE A 95 -8.43 2.73 -10.73
C ILE A 95 -7.80 3.40 -11.96
N ASN A 96 -7.17 4.56 -11.76
CA ASN A 96 -6.73 5.43 -12.86
C ASN A 96 -5.39 5.01 -13.48
N ASN A 97 -4.63 4.11 -12.83
CA ASN A 97 -3.31 3.68 -13.30
C ASN A 97 -3.24 2.16 -13.50
N PRO A 98 -4.06 1.56 -14.40
CA PRO A 98 -3.97 0.14 -14.70
C PRO A 98 -2.65 -0.19 -15.40
N LEU A 99 -2.04 -1.32 -15.05
CA LEU A 99 -0.90 -1.83 -15.82
C LEU A 99 -1.38 -2.40 -17.15
N PRO A 100 -0.61 -2.23 -18.25
CA PRO A 100 -0.92 -2.86 -19.52
C PRO A 100 -1.02 -4.37 -19.36
N LYS A 101 -2.12 -4.97 -19.80
CA LYS A 101 -2.24 -6.43 -19.84
C LYS A 101 -1.23 -6.96 -20.85
N LYS A 102 -0.39 -7.94 -20.44
CA LYS A 102 0.42 -8.69 -21.43
C LYS A 102 -0.52 -9.27 -22.49
N PRO A 103 -0.20 -9.17 -23.79
CA PRO A 103 -1.03 -9.77 -24.83
C PRO A 103 -1.21 -11.26 -24.55
N LYS A 104 -2.44 -11.66 -24.19
CA LYS A 104 -2.85 -13.07 -24.10
C LYS A 104 -2.95 -13.60 -25.54
N GLY A 105 -1.82 -13.92 -26.16
CA GLY A 105 -1.80 -14.29 -27.58
C GLY A 105 -0.46 -14.70 -28.18
N GLN A 106 0.69 -14.46 -27.52
CA GLN A 106 1.92 -15.16 -27.87
C GLN A 106 1.94 -16.55 -27.21
N LEU A 107 0.95 -17.36 -27.61
CA LEU A 107 0.88 -18.78 -27.32
C LEU A 107 2.01 -19.47 -28.07
N ALA A 108 3.02 -19.96 -27.33
CA ALA A 108 3.69 -21.27 -27.44
C ALA A 108 3.95 -21.86 -28.85
N GLY A 109 4.01 -21.05 -29.90
CA GLY A 109 4.17 -21.44 -31.28
C GLY A 109 5.54 -21.03 -31.78
N LEU A 110 6.49 -21.93 -31.59
CA LEU A 110 7.64 -22.19 -32.47
C LEU A 110 7.99 -21.04 -33.43
N SER A 111 8.82 -20.11 -32.98
CA SER A 111 9.69 -19.29 -33.85
C SER A 111 10.61 -18.45 -32.99
N SER A 112 11.90 -18.82 -32.97
CA SER A 112 13.05 -18.03 -32.51
C SER A 112 13.25 -16.73 -33.33
N ALA A 113 12.19 -15.98 -33.59
CA ALA A 113 12.23 -14.73 -34.32
C ALA A 113 12.53 -13.57 -33.36
N ARG A 114 13.81 -13.49 -32.98
CA ARG A 114 14.59 -12.26 -32.83
C ARG A 114 13.78 -10.96 -32.66
N THR A 115 13.06 -10.80 -31.55
CA THR A 115 12.77 -9.46 -31.03
C THR A 115 13.83 -9.14 -29.99
N SER A 116 15.01 -8.74 -30.48
CA SER A 116 16.05 -8.05 -29.71
C SER A 116 15.60 -6.66 -29.24
N GLY A 117 14.30 -6.45 -29.00
CA GLY A 117 13.77 -5.27 -28.35
C GLY A 117 14.13 -5.39 -26.88
N THR A 118 15.13 -4.64 -26.46
CA THR A 118 15.58 -4.50 -25.08
C THR A 118 14.39 -4.57 -24.12
N ASN A 119 14.31 -5.62 -23.31
CA ASN A 119 13.27 -5.82 -22.27
C ASN A 119 13.31 -4.76 -21.16
N THR A 120 14.07 -3.68 -21.34
CA THR A 120 14.11 -2.53 -20.45
C THR A 120 12.73 -1.87 -20.45
N PRO A 121 12.04 -1.87 -19.30
CA PRO A 121 10.78 -1.15 -19.16
C PRO A 121 10.98 0.32 -19.55
N SER A 122 10.05 0.89 -20.31
CA SER A 122 10.08 2.32 -20.57
C SER A 122 9.98 3.09 -19.24
N PRO A 123 10.52 4.33 -19.17
CA PRO A 123 10.38 5.17 -17.98
C PRO A 123 8.92 5.33 -17.53
N GLU A 124 7.98 5.42 -18.49
CA GLU A 124 6.55 5.50 -18.21
C GLU A 124 5.99 4.18 -17.64
N ALA A 125 6.40 3.02 -18.16
CA ALA A 125 6.01 1.74 -17.59
C ALA A 125 6.52 1.58 -16.15
N GLN A 126 7.76 2.02 -15.88
CA GLN A 126 8.32 2.02 -14.53
C GLN A 126 7.55 2.97 -13.61
N ARG A 127 7.22 4.19 -14.08
CA ARG A 127 6.41 5.17 -13.33
C ARG A 127 5.05 4.57 -12.95
N LEU A 128 4.35 3.94 -13.90
CA LEU A 128 3.06 3.28 -13.65
C LEU A 128 3.17 2.16 -12.61
N VAL A 129 4.23 1.34 -12.66
CA VAL A 129 4.48 0.31 -11.64
C VAL A 129 4.67 0.93 -10.26
N VAL A 130 5.43 2.03 -10.15
CA VAL A 130 5.66 2.73 -8.88
C VAL A 130 4.37 3.32 -8.33
N VAL A 131 3.61 4.06 -9.15
CA VAL A 131 2.33 4.67 -8.74
C VAL A 131 1.32 3.61 -8.30
N ARG A 132 1.24 2.50 -9.03
CA ARG A 132 0.32 1.41 -8.69
C ARG A 132 0.74 0.67 -7.43
N HIS A 133 2.04 0.43 -7.25
CA HIS A 133 2.60 -0.14 -6.04
C HIS A 133 2.35 0.76 -4.82
N ALA A 134 2.48 2.09 -4.98
CA ALA A 134 2.20 3.07 -3.94
C ALA A 134 0.74 2.99 -3.47
N ALA A 135 -0.21 2.88 -4.41
CA ALA A 135 -1.62 2.69 -4.08
C ALA A 135 -1.88 1.39 -3.29
N VAL A 136 -1.27 0.28 -3.72
CA VAL A 136 -1.36 -1.01 -3.00
C VAL A 136 -0.79 -0.90 -1.59
N LEU A 137 0.40 -0.31 -1.43
CA LEU A 137 1.00 -0.08 -0.12
C LEU A 137 0.19 0.86 0.75
N GLY A 138 -0.41 1.90 0.18
CA GLY A 138 -1.27 2.85 0.87
C GLY A 138 -2.52 2.18 1.45
N LEU A 139 -3.22 1.39 0.64
CA LEU A 139 -4.37 0.58 1.12
C LEU A 139 -3.91 -0.48 2.13
N GLY A 140 -2.76 -1.11 1.91
CA GLY A 140 -2.14 -2.04 2.85
C GLY A 140 -1.84 -1.40 4.20
N ALA A 141 -1.36 -0.15 4.22
CA ALA A 141 -1.10 0.59 5.45
C ALA A 141 -2.39 0.86 6.25
N LEU A 142 -3.53 1.09 5.58
CA LEU A 142 -4.83 1.21 6.25
C LEU A 142 -5.22 -0.11 6.94
N ILE A 143 -4.98 -1.24 6.28
CA ILE A 143 -5.25 -2.57 6.84
C ILE A 143 -4.33 -2.86 8.03
N GLN A 144 -3.03 -2.66 7.82
CA GLN A 144 -2.02 -2.89 8.84
C GLN A 144 -2.13 -1.93 10.03
N ALA A 145 -2.88 -0.83 9.93
CA ALA A 145 -3.15 0.04 11.08
C ALA A 145 -3.96 -0.69 12.17
N PHE A 146 -4.69 -1.76 11.81
CA PHE A 146 -5.53 -2.55 12.70
C PHE A 146 -5.12 -4.04 12.70
N PRO A 147 -3.92 -4.39 13.20
CA PRO A 147 -3.42 -5.75 13.10
C PRO A 147 -4.13 -6.75 14.03
N TYR A 148 -4.63 -6.27 15.18
CA TYR A 148 -5.16 -7.10 16.27
C TYR A 148 -6.59 -6.75 16.69
N THR A 149 -7.25 -5.82 15.99
CA THR A 149 -8.65 -5.47 16.28
C THR A 149 -9.55 -6.61 15.82
N SER A 150 -10.21 -7.32 16.75
CA SER A 150 -11.19 -8.38 16.48
C SER A 150 -12.58 -7.94 17.00
N PRO A 151 -13.63 -7.89 16.17
CA PRO A 151 -13.57 -8.05 14.71
C PRO A 151 -12.84 -6.87 14.03
N PRO A 152 -12.31 -7.03 12.81
CA PRO A 152 -11.73 -5.92 12.08
C PRO A 152 -12.77 -4.84 11.77
N PRO A 153 -12.36 -3.57 11.64
CA PRO A 153 -13.26 -2.51 11.19
C PRO A 153 -13.97 -2.86 9.88
N ALA A 154 -15.24 -2.48 9.75
CA ALA A 154 -16.10 -2.87 8.63
C ALA A 154 -15.59 -2.47 7.23
N PHE A 155 -14.71 -1.47 7.13
CA PHE A 155 -14.10 -1.09 5.85
C PHE A 155 -12.99 -2.05 5.41
N ILE A 156 -12.43 -2.88 6.30
CA ILE A 156 -11.28 -3.75 6.02
C ILE A 156 -11.61 -4.86 5.00
N PRO A 157 -12.73 -5.60 5.12
CA PRO A 157 -13.14 -6.54 4.08
C PRO A 157 -13.18 -5.90 2.68
N GLU A 158 -13.76 -4.70 2.57
CA GLU A 158 -13.84 -3.96 1.30
C GLU A 158 -12.43 -3.68 0.73
N LEU A 159 -11.48 -3.22 1.56
CA LEU A 159 -10.10 -2.97 1.10
C LEU A 159 -9.40 -4.24 0.62
N LEU A 160 -9.61 -5.36 1.31
CA LEU A 160 -9.04 -6.66 0.95
C LEU A 160 -9.59 -7.13 -0.40
N VAL A 161 -10.89 -6.95 -0.68
CA VAL A 161 -11.51 -7.21 -1.98
C VAL A 161 -10.95 -6.29 -3.06
N GLN A 162 -10.83 -4.98 -2.78
CA GLN A 162 -10.29 -4.02 -3.74
C GLN A 162 -8.85 -4.38 -4.14
N LEU A 163 -7.99 -4.73 -3.19
CA LEU A 163 -6.63 -5.18 -3.47
C LEU A 163 -6.61 -6.47 -4.29
N SER A 164 -7.42 -7.45 -3.89
CA SER A 164 -7.50 -8.77 -4.53
C SER A 164 -7.95 -8.68 -5.99
N SER A 165 -9.07 -8.00 -6.23
CA SER A 165 -9.70 -7.89 -7.55
C SER A 165 -8.92 -7.00 -8.51
N ARG A 166 -8.31 -5.92 -8.02
CA ARG A 166 -7.67 -4.92 -8.88
C ARG A 166 -6.20 -5.17 -9.13
N ALA A 167 -5.48 -5.77 -8.18
CA ALA A 167 -4.02 -5.76 -8.21
C ALA A 167 -3.32 -7.09 -7.90
N ALA A 168 -4.02 -8.12 -7.40
CA ALA A 168 -3.36 -9.41 -7.09
C ALA A 168 -2.76 -10.11 -8.32
N ASN A 169 -3.33 -9.88 -9.50
CA ASN A 169 -2.85 -10.45 -10.77
C ASN A 169 -1.82 -9.56 -11.49
N ASP A 170 -1.46 -8.41 -10.90
CA ASP A 170 -0.43 -7.55 -11.49
C ASP A 170 0.94 -8.24 -11.39
N PRO A 171 1.82 -8.06 -12.39
CA PRO A 171 3.13 -8.67 -12.38
C PRO A 171 4.06 -8.04 -11.33
N GLY A 172 4.99 -8.85 -10.83
CA GLY A 172 6.13 -8.39 -10.03
C GLY A 172 5.73 -7.73 -8.71
N THR A 173 6.35 -6.59 -8.39
CA THR A 173 6.24 -5.95 -7.06
C THR A 173 4.80 -5.61 -6.66
N VAL A 174 3.92 -5.30 -7.62
CA VAL A 174 2.53 -4.87 -7.32
C VAL A 174 1.72 -6.05 -6.82
N GLY A 175 1.62 -7.14 -7.59
CA GLY A 175 0.88 -8.33 -7.16
C GLY A 175 1.51 -9.02 -5.95
N ASN A 176 2.84 -9.00 -5.83
CA ASN A 176 3.52 -9.54 -4.66
C ASN A 176 3.20 -8.76 -3.38
N ALA A 177 3.11 -7.43 -3.45
CA ALA A 177 2.71 -6.62 -2.31
C ALA A 177 1.26 -6.93 -1.87
N VAL A 178 0.32 -7.12 -2.80
CA VAL A 178 -1.05 -7.53 -2.48
C VAL A 178 -1.09 -8.86 -1.74
N LYS A 179 -0.38 -9.87 -2.25
CA LYS A 179 -0.31 -11.20 -1.63
C LYS A 179 0.30 -11.12 -0.23
N SER A 180 1.37 -10.34 -0.06
CA SER A 180 1.99 -10.11 1.25
C SER A 180 1.01 -9.47 2.23
N ILE A 181 0.30 -8.41 1.84
CA ILE A 181 -0.67 -7.71 2.69
C ILE A 181 -1.78 -8.67 3.16
N ILE A 182 -2.34 -9.48 2.24
CA ILE A 182 -3.41 -10.42 2.57
C ILE A 182 -2.89 -11.57 3.45
N ALA A 183 -1.69 -12.07 3.16
CA ALA A 183 -1.05 -13.11 3.96
C ALA A 183 -0.77 -12.62 5.38
N ASP A 184 -0.23 -11.40 5.53
CA ASP A 184 0.04 -10.78 6.82
C ASP A 184 -1.25 -10.55 7.61
N PHE A 185 -2.32 -10.04 6.96
CA PHE A 185 -3.63 -9.88 7.59
C PHE A 185 -4.16 -11.19 8.17
N LYS A 186 -4.06 -12.29 7.43
CA LYS A 186 -4.49 -13.61 7.91
C LYS A 186 -3.57 -14.13 9.01
N LYS A 187 -2.26 -13.95 8.86
CA LYS A 187 -1.24 -14.42 9.80
C LYS A 187 -1.38 -13.79 11.18
N THR A 188 -1.67 -12.49 11.27
CA THR A 188 -1.83 -11.81 12.57
C THR A 188 -3.16 -12.11 13.25
N ARG A 189 -4.03 -12.91 12.60
CA ARG A 189 -5.41 -13.17 13.02
C ARG A 189 -5.73 -14.66 13.09
N VAL A 190 -4.71 -15.53 13.11
CA VAL A 190 -4.92 -16.99 13.15
C VAL A 190 -5.80 -17.40 14.33
N ASP A 191 -5.53 -16.84 15.51
CA ASP A 191 -6.26 -17.16 16.73
C ASP A 191 -7.68 -16.60 16.74
N THR A 192 -7.91 -15.43 16.14
CA THR A 192 -9.23 -14.76 16.10
C THR A 192 -10.03 -15.07 14.83
N TRP A 193 -9.49 -15.86 13.89
CA TRP A 193 -10.06 -16.01 12.55
C TRP A 193 -11.48 -16.58 12.55
N PHE A 194 -11.81 -17.43 13.53
CA PHE A 194 -13.15 -18.02 13.64
C PHE A 194 -14.23 -16.98 13.97
N GLU A 195 -13.87 -15.88 14.63
CA GLU A 195 -14.73 -14.71 14.86
C GLU A 195 -14.62 -13.72 13.69
N ASP A 196 -13.39 -13.38 13.31
CA ASP A 196 -13.11 -12.37 12.28
C ASP A 196 -13.77 -12.75 10.95
N LYS A 197 -13.79 -14.03 10.56
CA LYS A 197 -14.42 -14.47 9.30
C LYS A 197 -15.92 -14.17 9.22
N LYS A 198 -16.61 -13.95 10.34
CA LYS A 198 -18.07 -13.72 10.38
C LYS A 198 -18.47 -12.36 9.80
N ILE A 199 -17.54 -11.39 9.74
CA ILE A 199 -17.83 -10.09 9.12
C ILE A 199 -17.64 -10.09 7.60
N PHE A 200 -17.11 -11.18 7.05
CA PHE A 200 -16.88 -11.33 5.62
C PHE A 200 -18.06 -12.08 5.01
N ASP A 201 -18.53 -11.59 3.88
CA ASP A 201 -19.42 -12.37 3.04
C ASP A 201 -18.65 -13.55 2.38
N PRO A 202 -19.37 -14.62 1.97
CA PRO A 202 -18.72 -15.79 1.37
C PRO A 202 -17.90 -15.48 0.10
N GLU A 203 -18.33 -14.54 -0.75
CA GLU A 203 -17.65 -14.17 -1.98
C GLU A 203 -16.30 -13.49 -1.69
N THR A 204 -16.26 -12.62 -0.67
CA THR A 204 -15.01 -12.04 -0.19
C THR A 204 -14.06 -13.12 0.33
N LEU A 205 -14.54 -14.07 1.14
CA LEU A 205 -13.69 -15.16 1.65
C LEU A 205 -13.10 -16.02 0.52
N GLU A 206 -13.90 -16.33 -0.50
CA GLU A 206 -13.44 -17.06 -1.69
C GLU A 206 -12.39 -16.25 -2.46
N THR A 207 -12.63 -14.95 -2.64
CA THR A 207 -11.68 -14.05 -3.30
C THR A 207 -10.33 -14.05 -2.60
N LEU A 208 -10.30 -13.96 -1.26
CA LEU A 208 -9.07 -13.98 -0.48
C LEU A 208 -8.36 -15.33 -0.52
N ALA A 209 -9.12 -16.43 -0.44
CA ALA A 209 -8.58 -17.78 -0.58
C ALA A 209 -7.92 -17.98 -1.95
N GLY A 210 -8.57 -17.51 -3.03
CA GLY A 210 -8.05 -17.59 -4.39
C GLY A 210 -6.74 -16.84 -4.60
N VAL A 211 -6.55 -15.68 -3.96
CA VAL A 211 -5.29 -14.93 -4.03
C VAL A 211 -4.14 -15.67 -3.35
N LEU A 212 -4.39 -16.23 -2.15
CA LEU A 212 -3.37 -16.96 -1.40
C LEU A 212 -3.02 -18.31 -2.06
N TRP A 213 -4.00 -19.03 -2.59
CA TRP A 213 -3.78 -20.30 -3.28
C TRP A 213 -2.92 -20.12 -4.53
N LYS A 214 -3.21 -19.10 -5.35
CA LYS A 214 -2.41 -18.75 -6.53
C LYS A 214 -0.97 -18.37 -6.21
N SER A 215 -0.67 -17.96 -4.97
CA SER A 215 0.69 -17.66 -4.54
C SER A 215 1.53 -18.90 -4.25
N TYR A 216 0.92 -20.06 -3.98
CA TYR A 216 1.64 -21.30 -3.67
C TYR A 216 2.02 -22.09 -4.94
N PHE A 217 1.29 -21.90 -6.04
CA PHE A 217 1.45 -22.66 -7.29
C PHE A 217 1.99 -21.83 -8.48
N ALA A 218 2.35 -20.56 -8.27
CA ALA A 218 2.96 -19.69 -9.28
C ALA A 218 4.47 -19.55 -9.04
#